data_AF-A0A661S8Y8-F1
#
_entry.id   AF-A0A661S8Y8-F1
#
_cell.length_a   1.000
_cell.length_b   1.000
_cell.length_c   1.000
_cell.angle_alpha   90.00
_cell.angle_beta   90.00
_cell.angle_gamma   90.00
#
_symmetry.space_group_name_H-M   'P 1'
#
loop_
_entity.id
_entity.type
_entity.pdbx_description
1 polymer ?
#
loop_
_entity_poly.entity_id
_entity_poly.type
_entity_poly.pdbx_seq_one_letter_code
_entity_poly.pdbx_strand_id
1 'polypeptide(L)'
;MNVFELRDRLISDYSAFVQSFMNIRDPRIRQRVDSELSAGLLWPEPLIQLNPSFQLGENIDELVDAGILHEECRRVFRRDKDHGDGKPLLLYTHQSEAIKTAQQGHNYVLTTGTGSGKSLAYIIPIVDHVLRRGSGRGIQAIIVYPMNALANSQIGELEKFLCAGYPDGKGPVTFARYTGQESDEEKNEIIAHPPDILLTNYVMLELILTRPAEKALVRAAQGLRFLVLDELHTYRGRQGADVAMLVRRARDAFAAEQLQCVGTSATLAGSGTYDEQRAEIARITSTIFGARVQPEHVIGETIRRVTPARDLADPQFIAALRKRLEGPYVEPPTDFQGFINDPLSIWIESTFGVTTEPETGRLVRVPPRTITGDDGAAKELSELTGVSVERCAEAIQRQLIASYGSEPEPKTGFPVFAFRLHQFVSRGDTVYASLESEAERHLTVRAQQFVPGDRSRVLLPLAFYRECGQEYYCV
;
A
#
# COMPACT_ATOMS: atom_id res chain seq x y z
N MET A 1 -15.42 16.00 6.26
CA MET A 1 -14.21 16.37 7.03
C MET A 1 -13.13 16.74 6.03
N ASN A 2 -12.61 17.97 6.08
CA ASN A 2 -11.54 18.41 5.18
C ASN A 2 -10.20 17.90 5.72
N VAL A 3 -9.53 17.02 4.97
CA VAL A 3 -8.25 16.41 5.40
C VAL A 3 -7.11 17.43 5.44
N PHE A 4 -7.14 18.46 4.60
CA PHE A 4 -6.12 19.51 4.58
C PHE A 4 -6.23 20.38 5.84
N GLU A 5 -7.45 20.81 6.22
CA GLU A 5 -7.67 21.54 7.48
C GLU A 5 -7.33 20.72 8.73
N LEU A 6 -7.56 19.40 8.70
CA LEU A 6 -7.16 18.52 9.79
C LEU A 6 -5.63 18.46 9.90
N ARG A 7 -4.94 18.31 8.76
CA ARG A 7 -3.48 18.32 8.70
C ARG A 7 -2.93 19.64 9.20
N ASP A 8 -3.47 20.77 8.77
CA ASP A 8 -2.95 22.09 9.13
C ASP A 8 -3.05 22.34 10.64
N ARG A 9 -4.18 21.93 11.25
CA ARG A 9 -4.33 21.93 12.70
C ARG A 9 -3.31 21.03 13.39
N LEU A 10 -3.16 19.79 12.93
CA LEU A 10 -2.22 18.82 13.52
C LEU A 10 -0.78 19.32 13.46
N ILE A 11 -0.36 19.89 12.34
CA ILE A 11 1.01 20.43 12.17
C ILE A 11 1.20 21.71 12.96
N SER A 12 0.19 22.57 13.04
CA SER A 12 0.22 23.74 13.93
C SER A 12 0.41 23.33 15.39
N ASP A 13 -0.37 22.36 15.88
CA ASP A 13 -0.29 21.86 17.25
C ASP A 13 1.08 21.20 17.53
N TYR A 14 1.57 20.39 16.59
CA TYR A 14 2.89 19.76 16.71
C TYR A 14 4.02 20.80 16.70
N SER A 15 3.96 21.78 15.80
CA SER A 15 4.92 22.88 15.73
C SER A 15 4.96 23.66 17.05
N ALA A 16 3.80 24.04 17.58
CA ALA A 16 3.70 24.73 18.86
C ALA A 16 4.29 23.92 20.02
N PHE A 17 3.99 22.60 20.05
CA PHE A 17 4.56 21.69 21.04
C PHE A 17 6.10 21.63 20.94
N VAL A 18 6.67 21.39 19.76
CA VAL A 18 8.12 21.30 19.57
C VAL A 18 8.79 22.63 19.92
N GLN A 19 8.23 23.75 19.47
CA GLN A 19 8.76 25.08 19.74
C GLN A 19 8.72 25.44 21.23
N SER A 20 7.76 24.93 22.00
CA SER A 20 7.68 25.21 23.44
C SER A 20 8.88 24.70 24.26
N PHE A 21 9.63 23.71 23.73
CA PHE A 21 10.85 23.20 24.37
C PHE A 21 12.12 23.93 23.92
N MET A 22 12.04 24.79 22.91
CA MET A 22 13.22 25.45 22.35
C MET A 22 13.51 26.76 23.08
N ASN A 23 14.57 26.74 23.88
CA ASN A 23 15.14 27.92 24.49
C ASN A 23 16.58 28.09 24.00
N ILE A 24 16.78 28.95 23.01
CA ILE A 24 18.09 29.19 22.38
C ILE A 24 18.50 30.63 22.64
N ARG A 25 19.59 30.85 23.36
CA ARG A 25 20.06 32.20 23.74
C ARG A 25 20.70 32.94 22.58
N ASP A 26 21.54 32.27 21.80
CA ASP A 26 22.21 32.89 20.65
C ASP A 26 21.18 33.23 19.55
N PRO A 27 21.03 34.50 19.16
CA PRO A 27 20.06 34.93 18.17
C PRO A 27 20.33 34.39 16.76
N ARG A 28 21.58 34.12 16.39
CA ARG A 28 21.97 33.53 15.10
C ARG A 28 21.58 32.06 15.03
N ILE A 29 21.82 31.31 16.12
CA ILE A 29 21.37 29.92 16.20
C ILE A 29 19.85 29.88 16.14
N ARG A 30 19.17 30.72 16.93
CA ARG A 30 17.71 30.82 16.94
C ARG A 30 17.17 31.13 15.55
N GLN A 31 17.69 32.18 14.90
CA GLN A 31 17.29 32.56 13.54
C GLN A 31 17.51 31.41 12.53
N ARG A 32 18.63 30.68 12.64
CA ARG A 32 18.90 29.54 11.76
C ARG A 32 17.89 28.42 11.98
N VAL A 33 17.61 28.06 13.23
CA VAL A 33 16.63 27.03 13.58
C VAL A 33 15.24 27.44 13.12
N ASP A 34 14.80 28.65 13.42
CA ASP A 34 13.49 29.17 13.03
C ASP A 34 13.33 29.16 11.50
N SER A 35 14.36 29.60 10.76
CA SER A 35 14.35 29.58 9.29
C SER A 35 14.22 28.16 8.72
N GLU A 36 14.90 27.18 9.30
CA GLU A 36 14.84 25.78 8.83
C GLU A 36 13.49 25.13 9.17
N LEU A 37 12.93 25.44 10.36
CA LEU A 37 11.59 25.00 10.74
C LEU A 37 10.51 25.61 9.85
N SER A 38 10.60 26.91 9.55
CA SER A 38 9.72 27.57 8.59
C SER A 38 9.86 27.03 7.18
N ALA A 39 11.04 26.53 6.79
CA ALA A 39 11.26 25.83 5.53
C ALA A 39 10.77 24.37 5.54
N GLY A 40 10.12 23.91 6.62
CA GLY A 40 9.52 22.58 6.71
C GLY A 40 10.49 21.46 7.06
N LEU A 41 11.64 21.74 7.69
CA LEU A 41 12.64 20.72 8.06
C LEU A 41 12.03 19.51 8.78
N LEU A 42 11.17 19.76 9.77
CA LEU A 42 10.55 18.72 10.59
C LEU A 42 9.17 18.27 10.06
N TRP A 43 8.52 19.10 9.26
CA TRP A 43 7.17 18.88 8.73
C TRP A 43 7.09 19.43 7.31
N PRO A 44 7.70 18.76 6.32
CA PRO A 44 7.66 19.22 4.94
C PRO A 44 6.23 19.26 4.41
N GLU A 45 6.06 19.96 3.29
CA GLU A 45 4.80 19.95 2.54
C GLU A 45 4.35 18.52 2.26
N PRO A 46 3.05 18.22 2.42
CA PRO A 46 2.56 16.86 2.27
C PRO A 46 2.62 16.41 0.81
N LEU A 47 2.98 15.14 0.60
CA LEU A 47 2.92 14.54 -0.73
C LEU A 47 1.52 14.01 -1.00
N ILE A 48 0.98 14.35 -2.16
CA ILE A 48 -0.29 13.87 -2.67
C ILE A 48 -0.05 12.82 -3.74
N GLN A 49 -0.84 11.76 -3.66
CA GLN A 49 -0.89 10.71 -4.68
C GLN A 49 -2.33 10.25 -4.84
N LEU A 50 -2.84 10.18 -6.08
CA LEU A 50 -4.10 9.51 -6.34
C LEU A 50 -3.88 8.00 -6.34
N ASN A 51 -4.82 7.27 -5.75
CA ASN A 51 -4.92 5.84 -5.98
C ASN A 51 -5.40 5.64 -7.42
N PRO A 52 -4.65 4.93 -8.27
CA PRO A 52 -5.08 4.67 -9.63
C PRO A 52 -6.35 3.82 -9.63
N SER A 53 -7.19 4.03 -10.64
CA SER A 53 -8.25 3.08 -10.95
C SER A 53 -7.67 1.88 -11.67
N PHE A 54 -8.11 0.69 -11.25
CA PHE A 54 -7.69 -0.56 -11.88
C PHE A 54 -8.63 -0.92 -13.02
N GLN A 55 -8.07 -1.56 -14.05
CA GLN A 55 -8.82 -2.18 -15.12
C GLN A 55 -9.69 -3.29 -14.53
N LEU A 56 -10.95 -3.31 -14.93
CA LEU A 56 -11.91 -4.34 -14.54
C LEU A 56 -11.68 -5.58 -15.41
N GLY A 57 -11.67 -6.73 -14.77
CA GLY A 57 -11.65 -8.05 -15.41
C GLY A 57 -13.05 -8.67 -15.42
N GLU A 58 -13.08 -10.00 -15.45
CA GLU A 58 -14.30 -10.78 -15.33
C GLU A 58 -14.92 -10.68 -13.93
N ASN A 59 -16.22 -10.92 -13.84
CA ASN A 59 -16.87 -11.20 -12.57
C ASN A 59 -16.81 -12.70 -12.22
N ILE A 60 -17.14 -13.05 -10.98
CA ILE A 60 -17.12 -14.43 -10.50
C ILE A 60 -18.04 -15.35 -11.33
N ASP A 61 -19.22 -14.87 -11.71
CA ASP A 61 -20.21 -15.66 -12.43
C ASP A 61 -19.67 -16.05 -13.83
N GLU A 62 -19.03 -15.11 -14.53
CA GLU A 62 -18.37 -15.36 -15.82
C GLU A 62 -17.24 -16.39 -15.71
N LEU A 63 -16.45 -16.37 -14.63
CA LEU A 63 -15.39 -17.36 -14.39
C LEU A 63 -15.95 -18.75 -14.06
N VAL A 64 -17.11 -18.83 -13.42
CA VAL A 64 -17.82 -20.11 -13.18
C VAL A 64 -18.42 -20.63 -14.50
N ASP A 65 -19.06 -19.77 -15.29
CA ASP A 65 -19.61 -20.12 -16.61
C ASP A 65 -18.52 -20.67 -17.55
N ALA A 66 -17.31 -20.11 -17.48
CA ALA A 66 -16.14 -20.58 -18.23
C ALA A 66 -15.53 -21.89 -17.68
N GLY A 67 -16.07 -22.45 -16.59
CA GLY A 67 -15.55 -23.65 -15.93
C GLY A 67 -14.23 -23.45 -15.18
N ILE A 68 -13.77 -22.19 -15.03
CA ILE A 68 -12.53 -21.85 -14.32
C ILE A 68 -12.73 -22.03 -12.81
N LEU A 69 -13.89 -21.60 -12.29
CA LEU A 69 -14.26 -21.71 -10.88
C LEU A 69 -15.39 -22.73 -10.65
N HIS A 70 -15.46 -23.27 -9.44
CA HIS A 70 -16.51 -24.16 -8.96
C HIS A 70 -17.86 -23.42 -8.84
N GLU A 71 -19.00 -24.11 -9.07
CA GLU A 71 -20.35 -23.53 -9.03
C GLU A 71 -20.63 -22.72 -7.75
N GLU A 72 -20.30 -23.29 -6.60
CA GLU A 72 -20.46 -22.63 -5.28
C GLU A 72 -19.69 -21.31 -5.13
N CYS A 73 -18.67 -21.03 -5.95
CA CYS A 73 -17.99 -19.74 -5.93
C CYS A 73 -18.95 -18.58 -6.24
N ARG A 74 -19.99 -18.81 -7.06
CA ARG A 74 -21.06 -17.81 -7.32
C ARG A 74 -21.72 -17.38 -6.02
N ARG A 75 -21.99 -18.32 -5.12
CA ARG A 75 -22.61 -18.03 -3.83
C ARG A 75 -21.61 -17.49 -2.82
N VAL A 76 -20.37 -17.99 -2.80
CA VAL A 76 -19.34 -17.54 -1.85
C VAL A 76 -18.92 -16.09 -2.11
N PHE A 77 -18.60 -15.73 -3.35
CA PHE A 77 -17.99 -14.44 -3.68
C PHE A 77 -19.02 -13.46 -4.25
N ARG A 78 -19.80 -12.85 -3.36
CA ARG A 78 -20.79 -11.81 -3.66
C ARG A 78 -20.49 -10.55 -2.85
N ARG A 79 -20.87 -9.39 -3.39
CA ARG A 79 -20.89 -8.11 -2.65
C ARG A 79 -22.21 -7.97 -1.89
N ASP A 80 -22.21 -7.22 -0.80
CA ASP A 80 -23.40 -6.82 -0.05
C ASP A 80 -24.28 -8.02 0.40
N LYS A 81 -23.64 -9.13 0.81
CA LYS A 81 -24.29 -10.37 1.28
C LYS A 81 -25.06 -10.22 2.60
N ASP A 82 -24.73 -9.18 3.34
CA ASP A 82 -25.45 -8.75 4.53
C ASP A 82 -26.89 -8.28 4.22
N HIS A 83 -27.20 -8.03 2.93
CA HIS A 83 -28.50 -7.54 2.46
C HIS A 83 -29.12 -8.46 1.38
N GLY A 84 -29.23 -9.76 1.66
CA GLY A 84 -29.90 -10.74 0.79
C GLY A 84 -28.92 -11.64 0.03
N ASP A 85 -29.24 -12.00 -1.22
CA ASP A 85 -28.40 -12.91 -2.04
C ASP A 85 -27.08 -12.26 -2.53
N GLY A 86 -26.90 -10.96 -2.27
CA GLY A 86 -25.75 -10.18 -2.70
C GLY A 86 -25.69 -9.95 -4.22
N LYS A 87 -24.72 -9.15 -4.65
CA LYS A 87 -24.47 -8.83 -6.07
C LYS A 87 -23.24 -9.55 -6.60
N PRO A 88 -23.17 -9.88 -7.91
CA PRO A 88 -21.96 -10.45 -8.51
C PRO A 88 -20.71 -9.63 -8.16
N LEU A 89 -19.65 -10.31 -7.72
CA LEU A 89 -18.37 -9.66 -7.43
C LEU A 89 -17.60 -9.48 -8.74
N LEU A 90 -17.40 -8.23 -9.13
CA LEU A 90 -16.55 -7.86 -10.26
C LEU A 90 -15.10 -7.78 -9.81
N LEU A 91 -14.20 -8.43 -10.55
CA LEU A 91 -12.78 -8.47 -10.22
C LEU A 91 -11.98 -7.43 -11.00
N TYR A 92 -10.81 -7.10 -10.48
CA TYR A 92 -9.78 -6.41 -11.25
C TYR A 92 -9.01 -7.40 -12.12
N THR A 93 -8.44 -6.92 -13.23
CA THR A 93 -7.69 -7.78 -14.17
C THR A 93 -6.60 -8.61 -13.48
N HIS A 94 -5.84 -8.01 -12.56
CA HIS A 94 -4.79 -8.74 -11.82
C HIS A 94 -5.33 -9.85 -10.90
N GLN A 95 -6.57 -9.74 -10.42
CA GLN A 95 -7.23 -10.81 -9.65
C GLN A 95 -7.66 -11.94 -10.57
N SER A 96 -8.27 -11.63 -11.72
CA SER A 96 -8.63 -12.62 -12.74
C SER A 96 -7.40 -13.37 -13.29
N GLU A 97 -6.32 -12.65 -13.59
CA GLU A 97 -5.05 -13.24 -14.04
C GLU A 97 -4.47 -14.18 -12.98
N ALA A 98 -4.53 -13.79 -11.71
CA ALA A 98 -4.09 -14.63 -10.61
C ALA A 98 -4.92 -15.90 -10.48
N ILE A 99 -6.25 -15.81 -10.64
CA ILE A 99 -7.13 -16.98 -10.60
C ILE A 99 -6.80 -17.96 -11.74
N LYS A 100 -6.62 -17.45 -12.96
CA LYS A 100 -6.26 -18.29 -14.12
C LYS A 100 -4.88 -18.91 -13.98
N THR A 101 -3.91 -18.14 -13.49
CA THR A 101 -2.56 -18.64 -13.19
C THR A 101 -2.60 -19.73 -12.10
N ALA A 102 -3.44 -19.52 -11.09
CA ALA A 102 -3.60 -20.48 -10.01
C ALA A 102 -4.20 -21.80 -10.49
N GLN A 103 -5.24 -21.74 -11.33
CA GLN A 103 -5.90 -22.89 -11.94
C GLN A 103 -4.92 -23.78 -12.74
N GLN A 104 -3.95 -23.17 -13.42
CA GLN A 104 -2.90 -23.86 -14.16
C GLN A 104 -1.83 -24.52 -13.26
N GLY A 105 -1.90 -24.33 -11.94
CA GLY A 105 -0.98 -24.91 -10.97
C GLY A 105 0.38 -24.20 -10.90
N HIS A 106 0.48 -22.98 -11.42
CA HIS A 106 1.73 -22.22 -11.42
C HIS A 106 1.97 -21.45 -10.13
N ASN A 107 3.21 -21.38 -9.67
CA ASN A 107 3.58 -20.44 -8.60
C ASN A 107 3.54 -19.00 -9.16
N TYR A 108 2.99 -18.07 -8.39
CA TYR A 108 2.83 -16.68 -8.84
C TYR A 108 3.02 -15.69 -7.70
N VAL A 109 3.26 -14.43 -8.06
CA VAL A 109 3.37 -13.32 -7.12
C VAL A 109 2.61 -12.11 -7.62
N LEU A 110 1.79 -11.51 -6.76
CA LEU A 110 1.11 -10.25 -7.02
C LEU A 110 1.95 -9.07 -6.54
N THR A 111 2.16 -8.11 -7.43
CA THR A 111 3.01 -6.93 -7.23
C THR A 111 2.19 -5.65 -7.43
N THR A 112 1.15 -5.49 -6.61
CA THR A 112 0.18 -4.39 -6.73
C THR A 112 0.12 -3.55 -5.46
N GLY A 113 -0.25 -2.28 -5.59
CA GLY A 113 -0.27 -1.36 -4.45
C GLY A 113 -1.21 -1.79 -3.32
N THR A 114 -1.08 -1.19 -2.14
CA THR A 114 -2.02 -1.41 -1.03
C THR A 114 -3.44 -0.99 -1.41
N GLY A 115 -4.46 -1.75 -0.97
CA GLY A 115 -5.87 -1.48 -1.30
C GLY A 115 -6.35 -2.01 -2.67
N SER A 116 -5.50 -2.69 -3.44
CA SER A 116 -5.84 -3.29 -4.74
C SER A 116 -6.58 -4.64 -4.66
N GLY A 117 -6.93 -5.09 -3.46
CA GLY A 117 -7.63 -6.36 -3.24
C GLY A 117 -6.75 -7.60 -3.50
N LYS A 118 -5.46 -7.56 -3.14
CA LYS A 118 -4.51 -8.69 -3.29
C LYS A 118 -5.01 -9.99 -2.66
N SER A 119 -5.72 -9.90 -1.54
CA SER A 119 -6.22 -11.08 -0.83
C SER A 119 -7.11 -11.98 -1.69
N LEU A 120 -8.01 -11.39 -2.48
CA LEU A 120 -8.91 -12.15 -3.36
C LEU A 120 -8.16 -12.97 -4.41
N ALA A 121 -6.97 -12.52 -4.82
CA ALA A 121 -6.15 -13.20 -5.81
C ALA A 121 -5.55 -14.53 -5.34
N TYR A 122 -5.55 -14.80 -4.03
CA TYR A 122 -5.18 -16.12 -3.48
C TYR A 122 -6.35 -16.79 -2.73
N ILE A 123 -7.26 -16.02 -2.12
CA ILE A 123 -8.44 -16.59 -1.43
C ILE A 123 -9.35 -17.29 -2.42
N ILE A 124 -9.65 -16.68 -3.59
CA ILE A 124 -10.58 -17.28 -4.56
C ILE A 124 -10.04 -18.64 -5.07
N PRO A 125 -8.77 -18.76 -5.52
CA PRO A 125 -8.22 -20.05 -5.93
C PRO A 125 -8.16 -21.10 -4.81
N ILE A 126 -7.86 -20.68 -3.58
CA ILE A 126 -7.84 -21.60 -2.42
C ILE A 126 -9.24 -22.16 -2.17
N VAL A 127 -10.24 -21.28 -2.12
CA VAL A 127 -11.64 -21.69 -1.89
C VAL A 127 -12.14 -22.58 -3.03
N ASP A 128 -11.85 -22.23 -4.29
CA ASP A 128 -12.15 -23.10 -5.45
C ASP A 128 -11.57 -24.50 -5.28
N HIS A 129 -10.30 -24.61 -4.88
CA HIS A 129 -9.66 -25.89 -4.64
C HIS A 129 -10.33 -26.69 -3.52
N VAL A 130 -10.63 -26.06 -2.39
CA VAL A 130 -11.31 -26.73 -1.26
C VAL A 130 -12.69 -27.20 -1.68
N LEU A 131 -13.45 -26.39 -2.44
CA LEU A 131 -14.77 -26.76 -2.95
C LEU A 131 -14.69 -27.98 -3.89
N ARG A 132 -13.69 -28.04 -4.77
CA ARG A 132 -13.48 -29.18 -5.69
C ARG A 132 -13.01 -30.45 -4.98
N ARG A 133 -12.14 -30.32 -3.97
CA ARG A 133 -11.57 -31.46 -3.22
C ARG A 133 -12.48 -31.94 -2.08
N GLY A 134 -13.31 -31.06 -1.56
CA GLY A 134 -14.17 -31.24 -0.40
C GLY A 134 -13.51 -30.79 0.91
N SER A 135 -14.33 -30.22 1.80
CA SER A 135 -13.93 -29.81 3.16
C SER A 135 -13.70 -31.01 4.10
N GLY A 136 -12.95 -30.79 5.19
CA GLY A 136 -12.71 -31.80 6.24
C GLY A 136 -11.69 -32.86 5.83
N ARG A 137 -10.89 -32.59 4.79
CA ARG A 137 -9.82 -33.47 4.29
C ARG A 137 -8.44 -33.13 4.87
N GLY A 138 -8.43 -32.38 5.97
CA GLY A 138 -7.22 -31.77 6.54
C GLY A 138 -6.96 -30.37 5.98
N ILE A 139 -5.78 -29.83 6.30
CA ILE A 139 -5.39 -28.48 5.90
C ILE A 139 -4.97 -28.51 4.42
N GLN A 140 -5.66 -27.72 3.60
CA GLN A 140 -5.45 -27.65 2.15
C GLN A 140 -4.69 -26.39 1.75
N ALA A 141 -4.76 -25.34 2.57
CA ALA A 141 -4.01 -24.09 2.39
C ALA A 141 -3.49 -23.55 3.73
N ILE A 142 -2.26 -23.02 3.71
CA ILE A 142 -1.69 -22.25 4.81
C ILE A 142 -1.37 -20.84 4.29
N ILE A 143 -1.85 -19.82 5.00
CA ILE A 143 -1.56 -18.42 4.70
C ILE A 143 -0.70 -17.83 5.80
N VAL A 144 0.48 -17.36 5.43
CA VAL A 144 1.49 -16.81 6.34
C VAL A 144 1.48 -15.29 6.23
N TYR A 145 1.08 -14.63 7.30
CA TYR A 145 1.12 -13.17 7.44
C TYR A 145 2.36 -12.72 8.21
N PRO A 146 2.92 -11.54 7.94
CA PRO A 146 4.06 -11.02 8.68
C PRO A 146 3.67 -10.49 10.07
N MET A 147 2.40 -10.11 10.26
CA MET A 147 1.89 -9.50 11.49
C MET A 147 0.53 -10.09 11.87
N ASN A 148 0.29 -10.29 13.16
CA ASN A 148 -0.99 -10.85 13.66
C ASN A 148 -2.20 -9.96 13.32
N ALA A 149 -2.02 -8.64 13.29
CA ALA A 149 -3.09 -7.71 12.92
C ALA A 149 -3.64 -7.96 11.51
N LEU A 150 -2.76 -8.33 10.56
CA LEU A 150 -3.18 -8.71 9.21
C LEU A 150 -3.98 -10.02 9.25
N ALA A 151 -3.50 -11.04 9.97
CA ALA A 151 -4.23 -12.29 10.12
C ALA A 151 -5.65 -12.06 10.69
N ASN A 152 -5.78 -11.20 11.71
CA ASN A 152 -7.08 -10.86 12.31
C ASN A 152 -8.01 -10.18 11.30
N SER A 153 -7.49 -9.22 10.52
CA SER A 153 -8.27 -8.58 9.46
C SER A 153 -8.73 -9.57 8.40
N GLN A 154 -7.91 -10.55 8.05
CA GLN A 154 -8.24 -11.52 7.00
C GLN A 154 -9.24 -12.59 7.46
N ILE A 155 -9.28 -12.92 8.75
CA ILE A 155 -10.36 -13.73 9.33
C ILE A 155 -11.72 -13.06 9.09
N GLY A 156 -11.84 -11.76 9.43
CA GLY A 156 -13.09 -11.03 9.21
C GLY A 156 -13.50 -10.95 7.73
N GLU A 157 -12.55 -10.89 6.80
CA GLU A 157 -12.84 -10.96 5.36
C GLU A 157 -13.31 -12.35 4.93
N LEU A 158 -12.70 -13.42 5.42
CA LEU A 158 -13.15 -14.80 5.15
C LEU A 158 -14.54 -15.06 5.71
N GLU A 159 -14.85 -14.57 6.92
CA GLU A 159 -16.19 -14.67 7.52
C GLU A 159 -17.26 -14.03 6.64
N LYS A 160 -16.99 -12.84 6.06
CA LYS A 160 -17.93 -12.17 5.15
C LYS A 160 -18.24 -12.99 3.91
N PHE A 161 -17.27 -13.70 3.34
CA PHE A 161 -17.49 -14.48 2.12
C PHE A 161 -18.02 -15.89 2.40
N LEU A 162 -17.46 -16.58 3.40
CA LEU A 162 -17.71 -17.98 3.66
C LEU A 162 -18.85 -18.22 4.64
N CYS A 163 -19.05 -17.34 5.62
CA CYS A 163 -20.11 -17.52 6.63
C CYS A 163 -21.40 -16.79 6.25
N ALA A 164 -21.31 -15.56 5.71
CA ALA A 164 -22.49 -14.80 5.34
C ALA A 164 -23.24 -15.42 4.14
N GLY A 165 -24.56 -15.51 4.28
CA GLY A 165 -25.45 -16.13 3.29
C GLY A 165 -25.56 -17.66 3.38
N TYR A 166 -24.99 -18.29 4.41
CA TYR A 166 -25.14 -19.72 4.69
C TYR A 166 -25.94 -19.98 5.97
N PRO A 167 -26.72 -21.08 6.05
CA PRO A 167 -27.41 -21.48 7.28
C PRO A 167 -26.43 -21.65 8.44
N ASP A 168 -26.84 -21.24 9.64
CA ASP A 168 -26.06 -21.32 10.88
C ASP A 168 -24.69 -20.61 10.84
N GLY A 169 -24.46 -19.74 9.84
CA GLY A 169 -23.18 -19.06 9.63
C GLY A 169 -22.03 -20.00 9.27
N LYS A 170 -22.33 -21.23 8.81
CA LYS A 170 -21.30 -22.24 8.49
C LYS A 170 -21.18 -22.42 6.98
N GLY A 171 -20.09 -21.90 6.45
CA GLY A 171 -19.74 -22.02 5.04
C GLY A 171 -19.28 -23.42 4.62
N PRO A 172 -19.15 -23.65 3.30
CA PRO A 172 -18.64 -24.91 2.74
C PRO A 172 -17.12 -25.09 2.91
N VAL A 173 -16.41 -24.09 3.47
CA VAL A 173 -14.96 -24.10 3.68
C VAL A 173 -14.68 -23.61 5.10
N THR A 174 -13.91 -24.39 5.86
CA THR A 174 -13.51 -24.05 7.22
C THR A 174 -12.16 -23.33 7.25
N PHE A 175 -12.01 -22.38 8.15
CA PHE A 175 -10.77 -21.65 8.34
C PHE A 175 -10.55 -21.37 9.82
N ALA A 176 -9.29 -21.34 10.26
CA ALA A 176 -8.95 -20.94 11.61
C ALA A 176 -7.63 -20.16 11.65
N ARG A 177 -7.50 -19.34 12.68
CA ARG A 177 -6.29 -18.58 12.98
C ARG A 177 -5.48 -19.34 14.03
N TYR A 178 -4.22 -19.61 13.73
CA TYR A 178 -3.28 -20.26 14.64
C TYR A 178 -2.03 -19.39 14.77
N THR A 179 -2.09 -18.46 15.71
CA THR A 179 -1.02 -17.51 16.00
C THR A 179 -0.54 -17.67 17.46
N GLY A 180 0.17 -16.66 17.98
CA GLY A 180 0.52 -16.59 19.39
C GLY A 180 -0.55 -15.94 20.28
N GLN A 181 -1.71 -15.55 19.72
CA GLN A 181 -2.73 -14.79 20.46
C GLN A 181 -3.88 -15.64 20.99
N GLU A 182 -4.06 -16.85 20.46
CA GLU A 182 -5.08 -17.81 20.84
C GLU A 182 -4.73 -18.46 22.19
N SER A 183 -5.76 -18.75 22.98
CA SER A 183 -5.62 -19.51 24.24
C SER A 183 -5.17 -20.94 23.96
N ASP A 184 -4.73 -21.64 25.01
CA ASP A 184 -4.32 -23.04 24.86
C ASP A 184 -5.52 -23.93 24.51
N GLU A 185 -6.71 -23.62 25.01
CA GLU A 185 -7.96 -24.28 24.64
C GLU A 185 -8.25 -24.12 23.14
N GLU A 186 -8.23 -22.89 22.62
CA GLU A 186 -8.47 -22.60 21.20
C GLU A 186 -7.45 -23.32 20.30
N LYS A 187 -6.16 -23.31 20.69
CA LYS A 187 -5.11 -24.05 19.96
C LYS A 187 -5.36 -25.55 19.97
N ASN A 188 -5.75 -26.11 21.11
CA ASN A 188 -6.05 -27.53 21.24
C ASN A 188 -7.28 -27.93 20.41
N GLU A 189 -8.30 -27.08 20.32
CA GLU A 189 -9.44 -27.29 19.42
C GLU A 189 -9.01 -27.32 17.95
N ILE A 190 -8.17 -26.37 17.52
CA ILE A 190 -7.65 -26.35 16.14
C ILE A 190 -6.79 -27.59 15.85
N ILE A 191 -5.96 -28.03 16.81
CA ILE A 191 -5.15 -29.25 16.68
C ILE A 191 -6.03 -30.50 16.57
N ALA A 192 -7.12 -30.57 17.33
CA ALA A 192 -8.07 -31.68 17.33
C ALA A 192 -8.98 -31.68 16.09
N HIS A 193 -9.36 -30.49 15.61
CA HIS A 193 -10.25 -30.26 14.48
C HIS A 193 -9.63 -29.28 13.47
N PRO A 194 -8.60 -29.70 12.70
CA PRO A 194 -7.89 -28.82 11.78
C PRO A 194 -8.80 -28.27 10.68
N PRO A 195 -8.70 -26.96 10.33
CA PRO A 195 -9.50 -26.35 9.28
C PRO A 195 -8.98 -26.69 7.88
N ASP A 196 -9.74 -26.33 6.84
CA ASP A 196 -9.27 -26.40 5.45
C ASP A 196 -8.22 -25.31 5.14
N ILE A 197 -8.38 -24.13 5.73
CA ILE A 197 -7.47 -22.98 5.58
C ILE A 197 -6.91 -22.57 6.95
N LEU A 198 -5.59 -22.65 7.12
CA LEU A 198 -4.92 -22.20 8.33
C LEU A 198 -4.25 -20.84 8.12
N LEU A 199 -4.65 -19.83 8.90
CA LEU A 199 -4.03 -18.51 8.91
C LEU A 199 -3.02 -18.45 10.05
N THR A 200 -1.77 -18.13 9.75
CA THR A 200 -0.69 -18.12 10.73
C THR A 200 0.35 -17.05 10.43
N ASN A 201 1.43 -17.02 11.21
CA ASN A 201 2.62 -16.23 10.92
C ASN A 201 3.84 -17.15 10.80
N TYR A 202 4.96 -16.64 10.29
CA TYR A 202 6.13 -17.46 10.00
C TYR A 202 6.74 -18.10 11.25
N VAL A 203 6.65 -17.44 12.42
CA VAL A 203 7.13 -17.98 13.69
C VAL A 203 6.27 -19.18 14.11
N MET A 204 4.96 -19.05 14.03
CA MET A 204 4.03 -20.11 14.42
C MET A 204 4.06 -21.28 13.45
N LEU A 205 4.29 -21.05 12.15
CA LEU A 205 4.56 -22.11 11.20
C LEU A 205 5.84 -22.89 11.56
N GLU A 206 6.91 -22.22 11.99
CA GLU A 206 8.11 -22.91 12.49
C GLU A 206 7.80 -23.78 13.71
N LEU A 207 6.97 -23.28 14.64
CA LEU A 207 6.57 -24.04 15.82
C LEU A 207 5.71 -25.25 15.45
N ILE A 208 4.76 -25.12 14.52
CA ILE A 208 3.96 -26.23 13.99
C ILE A 208 4.86 -27.36 13.46
N LEU A 209 5.94 -27.01 12.77
CA LEU A 209 6.86 -27.99 12.18
C LEU A 209 7.78 -28.66 13.19
N THR A 210 8.11 -27.98 14.30
CA THR A 210 9.19 -28.41 15.20
C THR A 210 8.70 -28.99 16.52
N ARG A 211 7.51 -28.62 16.99
CA ARG A 211 7.02 -28.99 18.31
C ARG A 211 6.19 -30.28 18.30
N PRO A 212 6.29 -31.10 19.36
CA PRO A 212 5.50 -32.34 19.47
C PRO A 212 3.99 -32.13 19.55
N ALA A 213 3.51 -31.04 20.17
CA ALA A 213 2.08 -30.82 20.40
C ALA A 213 1.31 -30.59 19.08
N GLU A 214 1.96 -29.98 18.10
CA GLU A 214 1.40 -29.59 16.81
C GLU A 214 1.57 -30.68 15.73
N LYS A 215 2.12 -31.86 16.08
CA LYS A 215 2.27 -33.00 15.15
C LYS A 215 0.97 -33.40 14.45
N ALA A 216 -0.19 -33.20 15.09
CA ALA A 216 -1.47 -33.47 14.45
C ALA A 216 -1.74 -32.52 13.27
N LEU A 217 -1.35 -31.23 13.37
CA LEU A 217 -1.48 -30.26 12.29
C LEU A 217 -0.56 -30.63 11.11
N VAL A 218 0.67 -31.09 11.38
CA VAL A 218 1.58 -31.58 10.32
C VAL A 218 0.99 -32.79 9.58
N ARG A 219 0.34 -33.70 10.31
CA ARG A 219 -0.38 -34.84 9.69
C ARG A 219 -1.61 -34.39 8.92
N ALA A 220 -2.33 -33.38 9.41
CA ALA A 220 -3.50 -32.84 8.74
C ALA A 220 -3.15 -32.05 7.47
N ALA A 221 -1.95 -31.48 7.39
CA ALA A 221 -1.46 -30.74 6.22
C ALA A 221 -0.78 -31.62 5.16
N GLN A 222 -0.84 -32.95 5.26
CA GLN A 222 -0.23 -33.83 4.26
C GLN A 222 -0.83 -33.61 2.86
N GLY A 223 0.03 -33.39 1.87
CA GLY A 223 -0.39 -33.02 0.51
C GLY A 223 -0.97 -31.62 0.44
N LEU A 224 -0.45 -30.67 1.23
CA LEU A 224 -0.83 -29.26 1.20
C LEU A 224 -0.78 -28.71 -0.23
N ARG A 225 -1.85 -28.04 -0.67
CA ARG A 225 -1.91 -27.50 -2.03
C ARG A 225 -1.38 -26.07 -2.11
N PHE A 226 -1.72 -25.22 -1.15
CA PHE A 226 -1.34 -23.80 -1.19
C PHE A 226 -0.52 -23.39 0.04
N LEU A 227 0.58 -22.68 -0.22
CA LEU A 227 1.32 -21.92 0.79
C LEU A 227 1.44 -20.47 0.32
N VAL A 228 0.72 -19.57 1.00
CA VAL A 228 0.71 -18.14 0.68
C VAL A 228 1.66 -17.42 1.62
N LEU A 229 2.55 -16.60 1.07
CA LEU A 229 3.38 -15.65 1.80
C LEU A 229 2.91 -14.24 1.49
N ASP A 230 2.20 -13.64 2.45
CA ASP A 230 1.68 -12.28 2.30
C ASP A 230 2.75 -11.24 2.64
N GLU A 231 2.74 -10.12 1.92
CA GLU A 231 3.69 -9.01 2.09
C GLU A 231 5.17 -9.45 2.06
N LEU A 232 5.54 -10.17 0.99
CA LEU A 232 6.90 -10.64 0.73
C LEU A 232 7.97 -9.55 0.86
N HIS A 233 7.62 -8.29 0.64
CA HIS A 233 8.55 -7.17 0.84
C HIS A 233 9.08 -7.04 2.28
N THR A 234 8.41 -7.62 3.27
CA THR A 234 8.84 -7.65 4.67
C THR A 234 9.96 -8.68 4.91
N TYR A 235 10.06 -9.72 4.09
CA TYR A 235 11.04 -10.78 4.24
C TYR A 235 12.35 -10.43 3.54
N ARG A 236 13.19 -9.64 4.22
CA ARG A 236 14.51 -9.19 3.70
C ARG A 236 15.66 -9.63 4.60
N GLY A 237 16.87 -9.65 4.06
CA GLY A 237 18.10 -9.99 4.77
C GLY A 237 18.02 -11.37 5.46
N ARG A 238 18.42 -11.45 6.73
CA ARG A 238 18.39 -12.69 7.52
C ARG A 238 16.99 -13.29 7.60
N GLN A 239 15.97 -12.46 7.86
CA GLN A 239 14.59 -12.94 7.98
C GLN A 239 14.10 -13.58 6.68
N GLY A 240 14.46 -13.00 5.52
CA GLY A 240 14.14 -13.58 4.22
C GLY A 240 14.76 -14.97 4.01
N ALA A 241 16.01 -15.17 4.43
CA ALA A 241 16.67 -16.47 4.38
C ALA A 241 15.99 -17.50 5.30
N ASP A 242 15.61 -17.09 6.52
CA ASP A 242 14.91 -17.95 7.49
C ASP A 242 13.56 -18.43 6.93
N VAL A 243 12.77 -17.51 6.35
CA VAL A 243 11.48 -17.84 5.70
C VAL A 243 11.68 -18.74 4.48
N ALA A 244 12.71 -18.50 3.67
CA ALA A 244 13.00 -19.36 2.52
C ALA A 244 13.31 -20.81 2.94
N MET A 245 14.05 -21.00 4.03
CA MET A 245 14.31 -22.33 4.58
C MET A 245 13.06 -22.93 5.22
N LEU A 246 12.24 -22.12 5.88
CA LEU A 246 10.94 -22.54 6.42
C LEU A 246 10.02 -23.10 5.34
N VAL A 247 9.92 -22.45 4.18
CA VAL A 247 9.11 -22.95 3.04
C VAL A 247 9.57 -24.34 2.59
N ARG A 248 10.89 -24.56 2.52
CA ARG A 248 11.46 -25.86 2.13
C ARG A 248 11.14 -26.94 3.17
N ARG A 249 11.29 -26.63 4.46
CA ARG A 249 10.91 -27.54 5.56
C ARG A 249 9.42 -27.84 5.56
N ALA A 250 8.58 -26.83 5.33
CA ALA A 250 7.13 -27.01 5.24
C ALA A 250 6.77 -27.94 4.09
N ARG A 251 7.35 -27.73 2.89
CA ARG A 251 7.12 -28.60 1.73
C ARG A 251 7.46 -30.06 2.03
N ASP A 252 8.61 -30.30 2.67
CA ASP A 252 9.07 -31.64 3.03
C ASP A 252 8.19 -32.28 4.13
N ALA A 253 7.98 -31.58 5.25
CA ALA A 253 7.19 -32.06 6.38
C ALA A 253 5.73 -32.38 6.01
N PHE A 254 5.16 -31.61 5.08
CA PHE A 254 3.80 -31.80 4.58
C PHE A 254 3.72 -32.75 3.37
N ALA A 255 4.83 -33.35 2.93
CA ALA A 255 4.92 -34.18 1.72
C ALA A 255 4.23 -33.54 0.50
N ALA A 256 4.43 -32.23 0.34
CA ALA A 256 3.63 -31.39 -0.54
C ALA A 256 4.30 -31.23 -1.91
N GLU A 257 4.37 -32.31 -2.67
CA GLU A 257 5.03 -32.35 -3.99
C GLU A 257 4.39 -31.39 -5.01
N GLN A 258 3.07 -31.23 -4.93
CA GLN A 258 2.30 -30.32 -5.78
C GLN A 258 2.03 -28.96 -5.11
N LEU A 259 2.83 -28.57 -4.12
CA LEU A 259 2.66 -27.32 -3.40
C LEU A 259 2.85 -26.12 -4.32
N GLN A 260 1.77 -25.35 -4.43
CA GLN A 260 1.71 -24.07 -5.12
C GLN A 260 1.99 -22.95 -4.13
N CYS A 261 3.08 -22.24 -4.36
CA CYS A 261 3.46 -21.07 -3.57
C CYS A 261 2.91 -19.80 -4.21
N VAL A 262 2.28 -18.97 -3.39
CA VAL A 262 1.70 -17.70 -3.80
C VAL A 262 2.29 -16.57 -2.97
N GLY A 263 2.66 -15.48 -3.63
CA GLY A 263 3.25 -14.32 -2.98
C GLY A 263 2.42 -13.07 -3.21
N THR A 264 2.45 -12.16 -2.26
CA THR A 264 1.92 -10.81 -2.48
C THR A 264 2.96 -9.78 -2.05
N SER A 265 2.97 -8.63 -2.68
CA SER A 265 3.79 -7.50 -2.28
C SER A 265 3.30 -6.20 -2.88
N ALA A 266 3.43 -5.11 -2.14
CA ALA A 266 3.22 -3.77 -2.67
C ALA A 266 4.48 -3.09 -3.25
N THR A 267 5.69 -3.56 -2.92
CA THR A 267 6.94 -2.75 -3.09
C THR A 267 8.17 -3.56 -3.51
N LEU A 268 8.02 -4.68 -4.22
CA LEU A 268 9.17 -5.46 -4.70
C LEU A 268 9.82 -4.92 -5.99
N ALA A 269 9.24 -3.92 -6.65
CA ALA A 269 9.78 -3.37 -7.88
C ALA A 269 11.02 -2.49 -7.63
N GLY A 270 12.09 -2.77 -8.38
CA GLY A 270 13.31 -1.96 -8.43
C GLY A 270 13.31 -0.98 -9.60
N SER A 271 14.47 -0.40 -9.93
CA SER A 271 14.65 0.38 -11.16
C SER A 271 14.77 -0.54 -12.39
N GLY A 272 14.49 0.02 -13.58
CA GLY A 272 14.49 -0.71 -14.85
C GLY A 272 13.11 -0.78 -15.48
N THR A 273 13.05 -1.38 -16.68
CA THR A 273 11.82 -1.57 -17.45
C THR A 273 10.86 -2.54 -16.75
N TYR A 274 9.58 -2.54 -17.13
CA TYR A 274 8.59 -3.45 -16.56
C TYR A 274 9.00 -4.94 -16.65
N ASP A 275 9.57 -5.37 -17.79
CA ASP A 275 9.99 -6.76 -17.98
C ASP A 275 11.24 -7.12 -17.16
N GLU A 276 12.20 -6.20 -17.02
CA GLU A 276 13.35 -6.36 -16.13
C GLU A 276 12.91 -6.49 -14.68
N GLN A 277 11.97 -5.64 -14.24
CA GLN A 277 11.38 -5.72 -12.90
C GLN A 277 10.70 -7.07 -12.68
N ARG A 278 9.93 -7.57 -13.66
CA ARG A 278 9.29 -8.89 -13.55
C ARG A 278 10.31 -10.02 -13.46
N ALA A 279 11.35 -9.99 -14.29
CA ALA A 279 12.40 -11.00 -14.27
C ALA A 279 13.11 -11.05 -12.91
N GLU A 280 13.42 -9.88 -12.34
CA GLU A 280 14.09 -9.80 -11.03
C GLU A 280 13.19 -10.25 -9.89
N ILE A 281 11.92 -9.83 -9.88
CA ILE A 281 10.94 -10.27 -8.89
C ILE A 281 10.75 -11.78 -8.97
N ALA A 282 10.60 -12.35 -10.17
CA ALA A 282 10.48 -13.79 -10.38
C ALA A 282 11.69 -14.54 -9.79
N ARG A 283 12.90 -14.02 -9.98
CA ARG A 283 14.14 -14.60 -9.44
C ARG A 283 14.17 -14.58 -7.91
N ILE A 284 13.85 -13.43 -7.30
CA ILE A 284 13.81 -13.27 -5.84
C ILE A 284 12.76 -14.20 -5.24
N THR A 285 11.53 -14.17 -5.76
CA THR A 285 10.44 -14.98 -5.26
C THR A 285 10.69 -16.47 -5.46
N SER A 286 11.29 -16.88 -6.59
CA SER A 286 11.70 -18.27 -6.79
C SER A 286 12.67 -18.76 -5.72
N THR A 287 13.59 -17.88 -5.30
CA THR A 287 14.56 -18.18 -4.24
C THR A 287 13.87 -18.38 -2.90
N ILE A 288 12.95 -17.47 -2.54
CA ILE A 288 12.15 -17.56 -1.30
C ILE A 288 11.31 -18.84 -1.30
N PHE A 289 10.56 -19.09 -2.37
CA PHE A 289 9.67 -20.25 -2.48
C PHE A 289 10.41 -21.59 -2.57
N GLY A 290 11.69 -21.56 -2.99
CA GLY A 290 12.41 -22.77 -3.36
C GLY A 290 11.77 -23.51 -4.54
N ALA A 291 10.99 -22.81 -5.35
CA ALA A 291 10.28 -23.33 -6.51
C ALA A 291 10.19 -22.23 -7.57
N ARG A 292 10.22 -22.61 -8.85
CA ARG A 292 10.26 -21.64 -9.96
C ARG A 292 8.97 -20.83 -10.04
N VAL A 293 9.13 -19.51 -10.09
CA VAL A 293 8.14 -18.53 -10.55
C VAL A 293 8.64 -17.99 -11.88
N GLN A 294 7.80 -18.03 -12.90
CA GLN A 294 8.16 -17.47 -14.21
C GLN A 294 7.92 -15.95 -14.22
N PRO A 295 8.67 -15.17 -15.00
CA PRO A 295 8.40 -13.74 -15.18
C PRO A 295 6.94 -13.48 -15.58
N GLU A 296 6.36 -14.36 -16.41
CA GLU A 296 4.97 -14.28 -16.86
C GLU A 296 3.96 -14.37 -15.70
N HIS A 297 4.34 -15.02 -14.59
CA HIS A 297 3.52 -15.21 -13.37
C HIS A 297 3.84 -14.18 -12.28
N VAL A 298 4.63 -13.16 -12.60
CA VAL A 298 4.68 -11.92 -11.83
C VAL A 298 3.54 -11.03 -12.33
N ILE A 299 2.49 -10.97 -11.51
CA ILE A 299 1.22 -10.31 -11.85
C ILE A 299 1.27 -8.91 -11.26
N GLY A 300 1.36 -7.92 -12.15
CA GLY A 300 1.29 -6.50 -11.78
C GLY A 300 -0.13 -5.96 -11.85
N GLU A 301 -0.31 -4.71 -11.46
CA GLU A 301 -1.59 -4.03 -11.61
C GLU A 301 -1.77 -3.50 -13.04
N THR A 302 -2.98 -3.62 -13.56
CA THR A 302 -3.38 -2.99 -14.83
C THR A 302 -4.14 -1.72 -14.48
N ILE A 303 -3.47 -0.58 -14.65
CA ILE A 303 -4.02 0.73 -14.34
C ILE A 303 -4.81 1.25 -15.54
N ARG A 304 -5.90 1.97 -15.26
CA ARG A 304 -6.62 2.78 -16.26
C ARG A 304 -6.78 4.20 -15.76
N ARG A 305 -6.99 5.11 -16.72
CA ARG A 305 -7.50 6.46 -16.44
C ARG A 305 -9.01 6.42 -16.21
N VAL A 306 -9.49 7.28 -15.33
CA VAL A 306 -10.91 7.58 -15.16
C VAL A 306 -11.32 8.76 -16.04
N THR A 307 -10.40 9.72 -16.23
CA THR A 307 -10.61 10.89 -17.09
C THR A 307 -10.13 10.62 -18.53
N PRO A 308 -10.71 11.31 -19.53
CA PRO A 308 -10.21 11.24 -20.90
C PRO A 308 -8.74 11.66 -21.01
N ALA A 309 -7.95 10.94 -21.80
CA ALA A 309 -6.60 11.37 -22.14
C ALA A 309 -6.66 12.67 -22.97
N ARG A 310 -5.85 13.66 -22.58
CA ARG A 310 -5.73 14.96 -23.26
C ARG A 310 -4.27 15.36 -23.32
N ASP A 311 -3.93 16.10 -24.38
CA ASP A 311 -2.66 16.82 -24.43
C ASP A 311 -2.76 18.04 -23.51
N LEU A 312 -1.95 18.07 -22.45
CA LEU A 312 -1.95 19.16 -21.48
C LEU A 312 -1.35 20.45 -22.05
N ALA A 313 -0.65 20.37 -23.18
CA ALA A 313 -0.11 21.52 -23.90
C ALA A 313 -1.09 22.10 -24.95
N ASP A 314 -2.24 21.46 -25.18
CA ASP A 314 -3.25 21.95 -26.12
C ASP A 314 -3.79 23.33 -25.69
N PRO A 315 -3.65 24.39 -26.51
CA PRO A 315 -4.17 25.71 -26.19
C PRO A 315 -5.66 25.74 -25.86
N GLN A 316 -6.48 24.87 -26.46
CA GLN A 316 -7.92 24.81 -26.16
C GLN A 316 -8.16 24.23 -24.77
N PHE A 317 -7.40 23.20 -24.39
CA PHE A 317 -7.46 22.62 -23.05
C PHE A 317 -6.99 23.62 -21.99
N ILE A 318 -5.87 24.32 -22.24
CA ILE A 318 -5.36 25.36 -21.33
C ILE A 318 -6.39 26.48 -21.14
N ALA A 319 -7.05 26.93 -22.21
CA ALA A 319 -8.10 27.94 -22.11
C ALA A 319 -9.31 27.45 -21.27
N ALA A 320 -9.71 26.18 -21.42
CA ALA A 320 -10.77 25.57 -20.62
C ALA A 320 -10.38 25.44 -19.14
N LEU A 321 -9.14 25.04 -18.86
CA LEU A 321 -8.57 24.95 -17.51
C LEU A 321 -8.48 26.31 -16.83
N ARG A 322 -7.99 27.33 -17.54
CA ARG A 322 -7.97 28.72 -17.09
C ARG A 322 -9.38 29.21 -16.74
N LYS A 323 -10.36 29.01 -17.64
CA LYS A 323 -11.76 29.38 -17.38
C LYS A 323 -12.32 28.67 -16.14
N ARG A 324 -11.99 27.39 -15.95
CA ARG A 324 -12.37 26.60 -14.78
C ARG A 324 -11.80 27.16 -13.47
N LEU A 325 -10.64 27.82 -13.52
CA LEU A 325 -9.97 28.44 -12.36
C LEU A 325 -10.41 29.90 -12.13
N GLU A 326 -10.61 30.70 -13.17
CA GLU A 326 -10.90 32.15 -13.09
C GLU A 326 -12.36 32.49 -12.72
N GLY A 327 -13.31 31.60 -12.98
CA GLY A 327 -14.71 31.81 -12.59
C GLY A 327 -14.90 31.90 -11.07
N PRO A 328 -15.92 32.64 -10.56
CA PRO A 328 -16.26 32.63 -9.13
C PRO A 328 -16.41 31.17 -8.70
N TYR A 329 -15.71 30.75 -7.64
CA TYR A 329 -15.48 29.34 -7.26
C TYR A 329 -16.53 28.39 -7.84
N VAL A 330 -16.27 27.90 -9.06
CA VAL A 330 -17.22 26.99 -9.70
C VAL A 330 -17.08 25.71 -8.89
N GLU A 331 -18.13 25.39 -8.16
CA GLU A 331 -18.20 24.17 -7.36
C GLU A 331 -17.84 22.98 -8.25
N PRO A 332 -16.98 22.06 -7.77
CA PRO A 332 -16.69 20.84 -8.50
C PRO A 332 -17.98 20.12 -8.91
N PRO A 333 -18.02 19.50 -10.10
CA PRO A 333 -19.21 18.75 -10.51
C PRO A 333 -19.55 17.66 -9.49
N THR A 334 -20.83 17.50 -9.19
CA THR A 334 -21.30 16.48 -8.25
C THR A 334 -21.66 15.17 -8.94
N ASP A 335 -21.96 15.19 -10.24
CA ASP A 335 -22.26 13.98 -11.00
C ASP A 335 -20.99 13.36 -11.59
N PHE A 336 -21.01 12.04 -11.78
CA PHE A 336 -19.84 11.29 -12.25
C PHE A 336 -19.34 11.78 -13.62
N GLN A 337 -20.25 12.05 -14.56
CA GLN A 337 -19.87 12.42 -15.93
C GLN A 337 -19.28 13.83 -16.00
N GLY A 338 -19.87 14.79 -15.28
CA GLY A 338 -19.33 16.13 -15.12
C GLY A 338 -17.95 16.09 -14.50
N PHE A 339 -17.75 15.26 -13.46
CA PHE A 339 -16.47 15.19 -12.75
C PHE A 339 -15.35 14.66 -13.64
N ILE A 340 -15.56 13.60 -14.42
CA ILE A 340 -14.50 13.01 -15.26
C ILE A 340 -14.17 13.85 -16.49
N ASN A 341 -15.10 14.69 -16.94
CA ASN A 341 -14.92 15.61 -18.07
C ASN A 341 -14.46 17.02 -17.65
N ASP A 342 -14.36 17.29 -16.35
CA ASP A 342 -13.86 18.56 -15.82
C ASP A 342 -12.36 18.75 -16.19
N PRO A 343 -11.97 19.90 -16.76
CA PRO A 343 -10.58 20.15 -17.14
C PRO A 343 -9.59 20.03 -15.97
N LEU A 344 -9.98 20.46 -14.76
CA LEU A 344 -9.14 20.37 -13.58
C LEU A 344 -9.03 18.92 -13.10
N SER A 345 -10.10 18.12 -13.16
CA SER A 345 -10.01 16.66 -12.91
C SER A 345 -9.04 15.96 -13.87
N ILE A 346 -9.12 16.25 -15.17
CA ILE A 346 -8.23 15.67 -16.20
C ILE A 346 -6.77 16.03 -15.90
N TRP A 347 -6.51 17.29 -15.56
CA TRP A 347 -5.18 17.76 -15.19
C TRP A 347 -4.68 17.12 -13.89
N ILE A 348 -5.54 17.02 -12.86
CA ILE A 348 -5.22 16.40 -11.57
C ILE A 348 -4.86 14.92 -11.72
N GLU A 349 -5.62 14.14 -12.51
CA GLU A 349 -5.30 12.72 -12.73
C GLU A 349 -3.94 12.55 -13.43
N SER A 350 -3.63 13.42 -14.38
CA SER A 350 -2.33 13.42 -15.08
C SER A 350 -1.17 13.83 -14.17
N THR A 351 -1.44 14.67 -13.17
CA THR A 351 -0.42 15.26 -12.30
C THR A 351 -0.13 14.41 -11.07
N PHE A 352 -1.15 13.75 -10.52
CA PHE A 352 -1.05 13.03 -9.25
C PHE A 352 -1.41 11.54 -9.34
N GLY A 353 -2.01 11.10 -10.45
CA GLY A 353 -2.51 9.74 -10.62
C GLY A 353 -1.64 8.89 -11.52
N VAL A 354 -1.74 9.11 -12.83
CA VAL A 354 -1.18 8.19 -13.82
C VAL A 354 -0.49 8.92 -14.96
N THR A 355 0.61 8.34 -15.43
CA THR A 355 1.37 8.77 -16.59
C THR A 355 1.67 7.56 -17.49
N THR A 356 2.22 7.81 -18.68
CA THR A 356 2.57 6.76 -19.63
C THR A 356 4.07 6.51 -19.58
N GLU A 357 4.48 5.25 -19.44
CA GLU A 357 5.88 4.85 -19.56
C GLU A 357 6.33 5.00 -21.02
N PRO A 358 7.37 5.81 -21.32
CA PRO A 358 7.73 6.15 -22.70
C PRO A 358 8.08 4.94 -23.59
N GLU A 359 8.68 3.90 -23.01
CA GLU A 359 9.18 2.74 -23.75
C GLU A 359 8.07 1.74 -24.11
N THR A 360 7.10 1.55 -23.22
CA THR A 360 6.08 0.49 -23.34
C THR A 360 4.70 1.03 -23.67
N GLY A 361 4.46 2.33 -23.49
CA GLY A 361 3.12 2.92 -23.58
C GLY A 361 2.18 2.49 -22.42
N ARG A 362 2.69 1.79 -21.41
CA ARG A 362 1.90 1.32 -20.27
C ARG A 362 1.57 2.48 -19.34
N LEU A 363 0.35 2.48 -18.80
CA LEU A 363 0.01 3.38 -17.71
C LEU A 363 0.71 2.95 -16.41
N VAL A 364 1.41 3.90 -15.81
CA VAL A 364 2.13 3.77 -14.53
C VAL A 364 1.72 4.89 -13.58
N ARG A 365 1.95 4.69 -12.28
CA ARG A 365 1.64 5.71 -11.27
C ARG A 365 2.58 6.90 -11.40
N VAL A 366 2.05 8.10 -11.18
CA VAL A 366 2.90 9.27 -10.94
C VAL A 366 3.48 9.17 -9.52
N PRO A 367 4.79 9.46 -9.32
CA PRO A 367 5.36 9.59 -7.99
C PRO A 367 4.59 10.63 -7.16
N PRO A 368 4.46 10.45 -5.83
CA PRO A 368 3.81 11.44 -4.97
C PRO A 368 4.48 12.82 -5.09
N ARG A 369 3.68 13.90 -5.17
CA ARG A 369 4.15 15.30 -5.34
C ARG A 369 3.41 16.25 -4.40
N THR A 370 4.01 17.38 -4.06
CA THR A 370 3.35 18.42 -3.24
C THR A 370 2.35 19.22 -4.08
N ILE A 371 1.31 19.76 -3.43
CA ILE A 371 0.44 20.77 -4.07
C ILE A 371 1.15 22.13 -4.08
N THR A 372 1.72 22.48 -2.93
CA THR A 372 2.34 23.76 -2.58
C THR A 372 3.88 23.64 -2.56
N GLY A 373 4.56 24.77 -2.43
CA GLY A 373 6.03 24.86 -2.44
C GLY A 373 6.63 25.16 -3.81
N ASP A 374 7.95 25.33 -3.86
CA ASP A 374 8.68 25.80 -5.05
C ASP A 374 8.57 24.87 -6.27
N ASP A 375 8.41 23.57 -6.01
CA ASP A 375 8.22 22.50 -7.02
C ASP A 375 6.79 21.92 -6.98
N GLY A 376 5.86 22.63 -6.31
CA GLY A 376 4.49 22.19 -6.12
C GLY A 376 3.63 22.29 -7.37
N ALA A 377 2.67 21.37 -7.49
CA ALA A 377 1.75 21.30 -8.63
C ALA A 377 0.94 22.60 -8.87
N ALA A 378 0.64 23.38 -7.82
CA ALA A 378 -0.08 24.64 -7.96
C ALA A 378 0.71 25.70 -8.74
N LYS A 379 2.05 25.68 -8.63
CA LYS A 379 2.92 26.58 -9.39
C LYS A 379 2.96 26.19 -10.86
N GLU A 380 3.07 24.89 -11.15
CA GLU A 380 2.96 24.35 -12.51
C GLU A 380 1.62 24.74 -13.17
N LEU A 381 0.51 24.58 -12.44
CA LEU A 381 -0.82 24.98 -12.91
C LEU A 381 -0.93 26.50 -13.15
N SER A 382 -0.31 27.30 -12.27
CA SER A 382 -0.26 28.75 -12.38
C SER A 382 0.51 29.19 -13.63
N GLU A 383 1.68 28.60 -13.88
CA GLU A 383 2.51 28.86 -15.06
C GLU A 383 1.78 28.50 -16.36
N LEU A 384 1.04 27.38 -16.36
CA LEU A 384 0.25 26.94 -17.51
C LEU A 384 -0.94 27.86 -17.82
N THR A 385 -1.63 28.37 -16.80
CA THR A 385 -2.93 29.05 -16.97
C THR A 385 -2.87 30.57 -16.81
N GLY A 386 -1.83 31.10 -16.17
CA GLY A 386 -1.70 32.50 -15.78
C GLY A 386 -2.54 32.89 -14.56
N VAL A 387 -3.15 31.93 -13.86
CA VAL A 387 -3.91 32.15 -12.62
C VAL A 387 -2.96 32.13 -11.42
N SER A 388 -3.27 32.84 -10.33
CA SER A 388 -2.37 32.88 -9.16
C SER A 388 -2.15 31.50 -8.52
N VAL A 389 -0.98 31.30 -7.93
CA VAL A 389 -0.57 30.03 -7.29
C VAL A 389 -1.53 29.66 -6.16
N GLU A 390 -1.95 30.63 -5.36
CA GLU A 390 -2.85 30.43 -4.21
C GLU A 390 -4.19 29.87 -4.67
N ARG A 391 -4.74 30.44 -5.76
CA ARG A 391 -6.02 30.01 -6.32
C ARG A 391 -5.92 28.64 -6.98
N CYS A 392 -4.78 28.32 -7.60
CA CYS A 392 -4.50 26.99 -8.12
C CYS A 392 -4.44 25.94 -7.01
N ALA A 393 -3.72 26.23 -5.92
CA ALA A 393 -3.61 25.33 -4.77
C ALA A 393 -4.98 25.04 -4.15
N GLU A 394 -5.78 26.08 -3.91
CA GLU A 394 -7.13 25.94 -3.37
C GLU A 394 -8.06 25.15 -4.30
N ALA A 395 -8.01 25.40 -5.61
CA ALA A 395 -8.79 24.66 -6.59
C ALA A 395 -8.43 23.16 -6.60
N ILE A 396 -7.14 22.83 -6.55
CA ILE A 396 -6.66 21.43 -6.47
C ILE A 396 -7.21 20.75 -5.20
N GLN A 397 -7.04 21.38 -4.04
CA GLN A 397 -7.52 20.83 -2.76
C GLN A 397 -9.04 20.61 -2.77
N ARG A 398 -9.81 21.59 -3.24
CA ARG A 398 -11.27 21.50 -3.35
C ARG A 398 -11.71 20.38 -4.28
N GLN A 399 -11.09 20.25 -5.46
CA GLN A 399 -11.43 19.20 -6.43
C GLN A 399 -11.13 17.80 -5.87
N LEU A 400 -10.00 17.62 -5.16
CA LEU A 400 -9.64 16.37 -4.50
C LEU A 400 -10.65 15.97 -3.40
N ILE A 401 -11.09 16.93 -2.58
CA ILE A 401 -12.11 16.68 -1.55
C ILE A 401 -13.46 16.36 -2.19
N ALA A 402 -13.85 17.10 -3.22
CA ALA A 402 -15.16 16.97 -3.84
C ALA A 402 -15.41 15.58 -4.43
N SER A 403 -14.36 14.86 -4.83
CA SER A 403 -14.50 13.47 -5.27
C SER A 403 -15.18 12.55 -4.25
N TYR A 404 -15.07 12.82 -2.95
CA TYR A 404 -15.73 12.00 -1.92
C TYR A 404 -17.19 12.40 -1.70
N GLY A 405 -17.60 13.58 -2.18
CA GLY A 405 -18.97 14.07 -2.15
C GLY A 405 -19.73 13.91 -3.47
N SER A 406 -19.03 13.62 -4.57
CA SER A 406 -19.62 13.36 -5.88
C SER A 406 -20.25 11.97 -5.97
N GLU A 407 -21.10 11.76 -6.97
CA GLU A 407 -21.57 10.44 -7.35
C GLU A 407 -20.37 9.50 -7.57
N PRO A 408 -20.39 8.30 -6.96
CA PRO A 408 -19.31 7.34 -7.10
C PRO A 408 -19.27 6.77 -8.52
N GLU A 409 -18.15 6.14 -8.87
CA GLU A 409 -18.06 5.41 -10.13
C GLU A 409 -19.14 4.32 -10.20
N PRO A 410 -20.01 4.29 -11.24
CA PRO A 410 -21.18 3.42 -11.27
C PRO A 410 -20.88 1.91 -11.19
N LYS A 411 -19.73 1.49 -11.70
CA LYS A 411 -19.35 0.06 -11.75
C LYS A 411 -18.75 -0.43 -10.43
N THR A 412 -17.97 0.41 -9.75
CA THR A 412 -17.21 -0.01 -8.57
C THR A 412 -17.87 0.46 -7.28
N GLY A 413 -18.55 1.61 -7.31
CA GLY A 413 -19.11 2.29 -6.15
C GLY A 413 -18.07 3.08 -5.35
N PHE A 414 -16.85 3.25 -5.87
CA PHE A 414 -15.80 4.04 -5.21
C PHE A 414 -15.84 5.51 -5.62
N PRO A 415 -15.31 6.41 -4.77
CA PRO A 415 -15.02 7.79 -5.16
C PRO A 415 -14.18 7.85 -6.45
N VAL A 416 -14.44 8.84 -7.30
CA VAL A 416 -13.77 9.00 -8.60
C VAL A 416 -12.24 9.09 -8.45
N PHE A 417 -11.79 9.94 -7.52
CA PHE A 417 -10.42 10.10 -7.04
C PHE A 417 -10.36 9.76 -5.56
N ALA A 418 -9.94 8.54 -5.25
CA ALA A 418 -9.40 8.25 -3.94
C ALA A 418 -7.94 8.73 -3.89
N PHE A 419 -7.58 9.59 -2.94
CA PHE A 419 -6.21 10.09 -2.80
C PHE A 419 -5.63 9.87 -1.41
N ARG A 420 -4.31 9.89 -1.32
CA ARG A 420 -3.54 9.82 -0.08
C ARG A 420 -2.80 11.13 0.13
N LEU A 421 -2.82 11.58 1.37
CA LEU A 421 -2.01 12.70 1.85
C LEU A 421 -0.92 12.11 2.77
N HIS A 422 0.33 12.18 2.34
CA HIS A 422 1.48 11.69 3.08
C HIS A 422 2.16 12.85 3.81
N GLN A 423 1.81 13.03 5.09
CA GLN A 423 2.48 13.98 5.96
C GLN A 423 3.60 13.27 6.72
N PHE A 424 4.84 13.69 6.46
CA PHE A 424 6.00 13.24 7.22
C PHE A 424 6.22 14.18 8.41
N VAL A 425 6.50 13.60 9.56
CA VAL A 425 6.85 14.33 10.77
C VAL A 425 8.12 13.70 11.33
N SER A 426 9.17 14.51 11.42
CA SER A 426 10.47 14.10 11.94
C SER A 426 10.61 14.53 13.39
N ARG A 427 11.36 13.75 14.17
CA ARG A 427 11.83 14.20 15.49
C ARG A 427 12.74 15.41 15.35
N GLY A 428 12.80 16.25 16.38
CA GLY A 428 13.80 17.33 16.46
C GLY A 428 15.23 16.78 16.28
N ASP A 429 16.08 17.59 15.65
CA ASP A 429 17.46 17.23 15.33
C ASP A 429 18.45 18.19 16.01
N THR A 430 19.74 17.91 15.86
CA THR A 430 20.84 18.61 16.52
C THR A 430 21.32 19.81 15.69
N VAL A 431 21.62 20.93 16.36
CA VAL A 431 22.37 22.03 15.74
C VAL A 431 23.85 21.70 15.83
N TYR A 432 24.58 21.86 14.73
CA TYR A 432 26.01 21.72 14.66
C TYR A 432 26.66 23.09 14.47
N ALA A 433 27.80 23.30 15.12
CA ALA A 433 28.61 24.48 14.94
C ALA A 433 30.09 24.11 14.76
N SER A 434 30.82 24.93 14.01
CA SER A 434 32.27 24.84 13.93
C SER A 434 32.94 25.63 15.07
N LEU A 435 34.20 25.29 15.37
CA LEU A 435 34.90 25.71 16.60
C LEU A 435 35.35 27.17 16.64
N GLU A 436 35.14 27.96 15.58
CA GLU A 436 35.57 29.35 15.56
C GLU A 436 34.74 30.23 16.51
N SER A 437 35.12 31.51 16.58
CA SER A 437 34.39 32.50 17.37
C SER A 437 32.90 32.53 17.01
N GLU A 438 32.03 32.95 17.94
CA GLU A 438 30.59 33.06 17.69
C GLU A 438 30.28 33.89 16.43
N ALA A 439 31.11 34.88 16.13
CA ALA A 439 31.00 35.73 14.94
C ALA A 439 31.25 34.98 13.62
N GLU A 440 32.09 33.95 13.62
CA GLU A 440 32.64 33.32 12.41
C GLU A 440 32.24 31.85 12.25
N ARG A 441 31.73 31.23 13.31
CA ARG A 441 31.31 29.83 13.29
C ARG A 441 30.23 29.58 12.25
N HIS A 442 30.40 28.49 11.52
CA HIS A 442 29.38 27.92 10.64
C HIS A 442 28.31 27.25 11.49
N LEU A 443 27.04 27.45 11.14
CA LEU A 443 25.89 26.85 11.82
C LEU A 443 25.08 26.02 10.81
N THR A 444 24.73 24.80 11.20
CA THR A 444 23.90 23.92 10.37
C THR A 444 23.05 23.01 11.25
N VAL A 445 21.89 22.59 10.74
CA VAL A 445 21.04 21.55 11.34
C VAL A 445 21.23 20.19 10.65
N ARG A 446 22.15 20.11 9.68
CA ARG A 446 22.44 18.89 8.93
C ARG A 446 23.71 18.26 9.47
N ALA A 447 23.61 17.02 9.94
CA ALA A 447 24.74 16.25 10.42
C ALA A 447 25.80 16.06 9.33
N GLN A 448 26.99 16.63 9.56
CA GLN A 448 28.16 16.52 8.70
C GLN A 448 29.42 16.54 9.57
N GLN A 449 30.52 15.98 9.06
CA GLN A 449 31.79 15.96 9.80
C GLN A 449 32.56 17.29 9.71
N PHE A 450 32.45 17.98 8.56
CA PHE A 450 33.22 19.18 8.26
C PHE A 450 32.33 20.26 7.64
N VAL A 451 32.77 21.51 7.74
CA VAL A 451 32.12 22.63 7.05
C VAL A 451 32.12 22.37 5.53
N PRO A 452 30.98 22.57 4.83
CA PRO A 452 30.92 22.39 3.38
C PRO A 452 32.01 23.18 2.66
N GLY A 453 32.84 22.48 1.88
CA GLY A 453 33.95 23.08 1.14
C GLY A 453 35.25 23.27 1.94
N ASP A 454 35.29 22.98 3.24
CA ASP A 454 36.47 23.15 4.08
C ASP A 454 36.63 22.00 5.09
N ARG A 455 37.55 21.07 4.80
CA ARG A 455 37.84 19.91 5.66
C ARG A 455 38.71 20.23 6.88
N SER A 456 39.24 21.44 7.00
CA SER A 456 40.03 21.84 8.18
C SER A 456 39.14 22.23 9.36
N ARG A 457 37.87 22.57 9.09
CA ARG A 457 36.89 23.03 10.08
C ARG A 457 35.91 21.92 10.39
N VAL A 458 35.97 21.39 11.61
CA VAL A 458 35.06 20.33 12.08
C VAL A 458 33.73 20.91 12.54
N LEU A 459 32.65 20.13 12.38
CA LEU A 459 31.34 20.45 12.92
C LEU A 459 31.07 19.57 14.15
N LEU A 460 30.72 20.21 15.26
CA LEU A 460 30.40 19.54 16.52
C LEU A 460 28.95 19.81 16.91
N PRO A 461 28.25 18.81 17.48
CA PRO A 461 26.89 18.98 17.95
C PRO A 461 26.84 19.96 19.13
N LEU A 462 25.77 20.76 19.19
CA LEU A 462 25.46 21.65 20.29
C LEU A 462 24.39 21.05 21.20
N ALA A 463 24.58 21.20 22.50
CA ALA A 463 23.55 21.03 23.52
C ALA A 463 23.20 22.40 24.13
N PHE A 464 21.99 22.53 24.66
CA PHE A 464 21.48 23.79 25.21
C PHE A 464 21.08 23.61 26.67
N TYR A 465 21.52 24.53 27.54
CA TYR A 465 21.08 24.57 28.93
C TYR A 465 19.60 24.94 28.99
N ARG A 466 18.79 24.13 29.69
CA ARG A 466 17.33 24.21 29.63
C ARG A 466 16.75 25.54 30.11
N GLU A 467 17.34 26.19 31.11
CA GLU A 467 16.73 27.39 31.71
C GLU A 467 17.13 28.68 30.99
N CYS A 468 18.40 28.80 30.58
CA CYS A 468 18.95 30.03 29.99
C CYS A 468 19.22 29.95 28.48
N GLY A 469 19.14 28.75 27.90
CA GLY A 469 19.34 28.51 26.46
C GLY A 469 20.78 28.65 25.96
N GLN A 470 21.76 28.71 26.88
CA GLN A 470 23.17 28.76 26.53
C GLN A 470 23.59 27.46 25.84
N GLU A 471 24.29 27.57 24.70
CA GLU A 471 24.81 26.43 23.97
C GLU A 471 26.19 25.97 24.47
N TYR A 472 26.45 24.68 24.33
CA TYR A 472 27.70 24.00 24.68
C TYR A 472 28.02 22.96 23.61
N TYR A 473 29.29 22.79 23.25
CA TYR A 473 29.70 21.70 22.39
C TYR A 473 29.60 20.36 23.13
N CYS A 474 28.95 19.38 22.49
CA CYS A 474 29.03 17.98 22.89
C CYS A 474 30.20 17.34 22.16
N VAL A 475 31.22 16.91 22.91
CA VAL A 475 32.46 16.34 22.39
C VAL A 475 32.61 14.90 22.85
#